data_AF-A0A2P2MLA4-F1
#
_entry.id   AF-A0A2P2MLA4-F1
#
_cell.length_a   1.000
_cell.length_b   1.000
_cell.length_c   1.000
_cell.angle_alpha   90.00
_cell.angle_beta   90.00
_cell.angle_gamma   90.00
#
_symmetry.space_group_name_H-M   'P 1'
#
loop_
_entity.id
_entity.type
_entity.pdbx_description
1 polymer ?
#
loop_
_entity_poly.entity_id
_entity_poly.type
_entity_poly.pdbx_seq_one_letter_code
_entity_poly.pdbx_strand_id
1 'polypeptide(L)' 'MENEAESSALGRPQVVGNAFVEQYYTALSEAPEQVHKFYQNISVISRPGSDNLLSSASTLDVRSMKHNLYLLP' A
#
# COMPACT_ATOMS: atom_id res chain seq x y z
N MET A 1 -11.92 -6.87 34.06
CA MET A 1 -11.45 -7.91 33.12
C MET A 1 -11.69 -7.47 31.67
N GLU A 2 -11.45 -6.21 31.32
CA GLU A 2 -11.91 -5.63 30.03
C GLU A 2 -10.78 -5.30 29.02
N ASN A 3 -9.50 -5.57 29.35
CA ASN A 3 -8.38 -5.10 28.52
C ASN A 3 -7.71 -6.17 27.63
N GLU A 4 -8.11 -7.45 27.69
CA GLU A 4 -7.51 -8.50 26.84
C GLU A 4 -8.32 -8.81 25.58
N ALA A 5 -9.64 -8.54 25.59
CA ALA A 5 -10.50 -8.81 24.44
C ALA A 5 -10.20 -7.89 23.25
N GLU A 6 -9.93 -6.60 23.49
CA GLU A 6 -9.59 -5.63 22.42
C GLU A 6 -8.22 -5.89 21.81
N SER A 7 -7.22 -6.26 22.62
CA SER A 7 -5.88 -6.60 22.12
C SER A 7 -5.91 -7.83 21.21
N SER A 8 -6.79 -8.80 21.48
CA SER A 8 -6.97 -9.97 20.59
C SER A 8 -7.77 -9.64 19.32
N ALA A 9 -8.67 -8.65 19.38
CA ALA A 9 -9.49 -8.24 18.26
C ALA A 9 -8.70 -7.52 17.16
N LEU A 10 -7.71 -6.70 17.55
CA LEU A 10 -6.77 -6.02 16.64
C LEU A 10 -5.80 -6.97 15.94
N GLY A 11 -5.56 -8.16 16.50
CA GLY A 11 -4.73 -9.20 15.91
C GLY A 11 -5.45 -10.09 14.90
N ARG A 12 -6.77 -9.91 14.68
CA ARG A 12 -7.52 -10.69 13.71
C ARG A 12 -7.14 -10.25 12.29
N PRO A 13 -6.73 -11.18 11.41
CA PRO A 13 -6.34 -10.85 10.03
C PRO A 13 -7.37 -10.01 9.27
N GLN A 14 -8.67 -10.24 9.52
CA GLN A 14 -9.75 -9.48 8.88
C GLN A 14 -9.77 -8.01 9.33
N VAL A 15 -9.55 -7.73 10.62
CA VAL A 15 -9.54 -6.37 11.15
C VAL A 15 -8.36 -5.59 10.58
N VAL A 16 -7.17 -6.21 10.57
CA VAL A 16 -5.96 -5.64 9.99
C VAL A 16 -6.11 -5.42 8.49
N GLY A 17 -6.64 -6.41 7.76
CA GLY A 17 -6.85 -6.34 6.32
C GLY A 17 -7.81 -5.21 5.93
N ASN A 18 -8.94 -5.08 6.63
CA ASN A 18 -9.91 -4.01 6.38
C ASN A 18 -9.28 -2.62 6.61
N ALA A 19 -8.62 -2.44 7.76
CA ALA A 19 -7.95 -1.18 8.07
C ALA A 19 -6.82 -0.85 7.07
N PHE A 20 -6.06 -1.84 6.62
CA PHE A 20 -5.02 -1.66 5.62
C PHE A 20 -5.59 -1.14 4.29
N VAL A 21 -6.67 -1.75 3.80
CA VAL A 21 -7.30 -1.33 2.52
C VAL A 21 -7.81 0.10 2.62
N GLU A 22 -8.55 0.43 3.67
CA GLU A 22 -9.08 1.79 3.89
C GLU A 22 -7.94 2.82 3.91
N GLN A 23 -6.93 2.60 4.77
CA GLN A 23 -5.82 3.54 4.91
C GLN A 23 -4.96 3.66 3.65
N TYR A 24 -4.69 2.54 2.96
CA TYR A 24 -3.87 2.55 1.75
C TYR A 24 -4.52 3.35 0.63
N TYR A 25 -5.82 3.13 0.37
CA TYR A 25 -6.50 3.84 -0.71
C TYR A 25 -6.80 5.31 -0.36
N THR A 26 -7.10 5.64 0.90
CA THR A 26 -7.19 7.04 1.34
C THR A 26 -5.85 7.77 1.17
N ALA A 27 -4.74 7.16 1.60
CA ALA A 27 -3.42 7.74 1.39
C ALA A 27 -3.11 7.89 -0.10
N LEU A 28 -3.47 6.91 -0.93
CA LEU A 28 -3.24 6.97 -2.38
C LEU A 28 -4.01 8.12 -3.05
N SER A 29 -5.23 8.43 -2.62
CA SER A 29 -6.04 9.50 -3.21
C SER A 29 -5.73 10.88 -2.65
N GLU A 30 -5.47 10.99 -1.35
CA GLU A 30 -5.42 12.28 -0.65
C GLU A 30 -4.00 12.71 -0.26
N ALA A 31 -3.09 11.77 -0.03
CA ALA A 31 -1.73 12.02 0.43
C ALA A 31 -0.72 11.06 -0.22
N PRO A 32 -0.61 11.06 -1.56
CA PRO A 32 0.09 10.02 -2.30
C PRO A 32 1.59 10.00 -1.99
N GLU A 33 2.16 11.08 -1.47
CA GLU A 33 3.51 11.13 -0.93
C GLU A 33 3.71 10.25 0.30
N GLN A 34 2.65 9.84 1.01
CA GLN A 34 2.72 8.96 2.19
C GLN A 34 2.68 7.47 1.83
N VAL A 35 2.29 7.11 0.61
CA VAL A 35 2.05 5.72 0.19
C VAL A 35 3.31 4.86 0.32
N HIS A 36 4.51 5.44 0.17
CA HIS A 36 5.77 4.71 0.35
C HIS A 36 5.92 4.05 1.73
N LYS A 37 5.24 4.56 2.77
CA LYS A 37 5.27 4.02 4.13
C LYS A 37 4.61 2.65 4.27
N PHE A 38 3.75 2.27 3.33
CA PHE A 38 3.08 0.96 3.31
C PHE A 38 3.98 -0.15 2.73
N TYR A 39 5.20 0.19 2.30
CA TYR A 39 6.14 -0.71 1.68
C TYR A 39 7.45 -0.76 2.46
N GLN A 40 8.08 -1.93 2.45
CA GLN A 40 9.43 -2.12 2.99
C GLN A 40 10.46 -1.99 1.87
N ASN A 41 11.74 -1.86 2.22
CA ASN A 41 12.83 -1.74 1.24
C ASN A 41 12.91 -2.92 0.26
N ILE A 42 12.44 -4.10 0.69
CA ILE A 42 12.42 -5.33 -0.10
C ILE A 42 11.08 -5.57 -0.83
N SER A 43 10.11 -4.67 -0.68
CA SER A 43 8.83 -4.80 -1.36
C SER A 43 8.99 -4.59 -2.87
N VAL A 44 8.31 -5.45 -3.64
CA VAL A 44 8.25 -5.36 -5.10
C VAL A 44 6.81 -5.10 -5.51
N ILE A 45 6.59 -4.07 -6.31
CA ILE A 45 5.27 -3.76 -6.90
C ILE A 45 5.31 -4.20 -8.36
N SER A 46 4.36 -5.05 -8.75
CA SER A 46 4.15 -5.46 -10.13
C SER A 46 2.83 -4.88 -10.63
N ARG A 47 2.88 -4.12 -11.71
CA ARG A 47 1.68 -3.67 -12.44
C ARG A 47 1.75 -4.22 -13.86
N PRO A 48 0.65 -4.77 -14.40
CA PRO A 48 0.54 -4.97 -15.83
C PRO A 48 0.72 -3.61 -16.51
N GLY A 49 1.69 -3.51 -17.40
CA GLY A 49 1.84 -2.37 -18.29
C GLY A 49 0.67 -2.29 -19.26
N SER A 50 0.58 -1.18 -19.99
CA SER A 50 -0.40 -1.01 -21.07
C SER A 50 -0.28 -2.07 -22.18
N ASP A 51 0.85 -2.75 -22.25
CA ASP A 51 1.19 -3.86 -23.14
C ASP A 51 0.93 -5.24 -22.52
N ASN A 52 0.27 -5.31 -21.36
CA ASN A 52 0.07 -6.52 -20.55
C ASN A 52 1.37 -7.19 -20.06
N LEU A 53 2.55 -6.62 -20.30
CA LEU A 53 3.79 -7.11 -19.70
C LEU A 53 3.89 -6.65 -18.25
N LEU A 54 4.36 -7.53 -17.37
CA LEU A 54 4.62 -7.17 -15.98
C LEU A 54 5.81 -6.21 -15.92
N SER A 55 5.51 -4.94 -15.63
CA SER A 55 6.54 -3.99 -15.24
C SER A 55 6.74 -4.08 -13.73
N SER A 56 7.93 -4.48 -13.30
CA SER A 56 8.31 -4.48 -11.89
C SER A 56 9.10 -3.22 -11.57
N ALA A 57 8.72 -2.53 -10.50
CA ALA A 57 9.43 -1.37 -9.98
C ALA A 57 9.70 -1.56 -8.50
N SER A 58 10.92 -1.23 -8.06
CA SER A 58 11.22 -1.11 -6.64
C SER A 58 10.64 0.20 -6.11
N THR A 59 9.90 0.13 -5.00
CA THR A 59 9.16 1.26 -4.41
C THR A 59 10.06 2.45 -4.04
N LEU A 60 11.36 2.23 -3.81
CA LEU A 60 12.29 3.25 -3.35
C LEU A 60 13.20 3.82 -4.44
N ASP A 61 13.03 3.40 -5.70
CA ASP A 61 13.69 4.10 -6.80
C ASP A 61 12.95 5.43 -7.06
N VAL A 62 13.55 6.53 -6.61
CA VAL A 62 13.01 7.90 -6.64
C VAL A 62 12.62 8.34 -8.06
N ARG A 63 13.18 7.70 -9.10
CA ARG A 63 12.81 7.94 -10.50
C ARG A 63 11.47 7.29 -10.89
N SER A 64 11.06 6.22 -10.20
CA SER A 64 9.84 5.45 -10.50
C SER A 64 8.57 6.01 -9.85
N MET A 65 8.67 6.62 -8.66
CA MET A 65 7.51 7.23 -7.98
C MET A 65 6.92 8.42 -8.77
N LYS A 66 7.76 9.21 -9.46
CA LYS A 66 7.30 10.39 -10.21
C LYS A 66 6.53 10.07 -11.49
N HIS A 67 6.69 8.88 -12.06
CA HIS A 67 5.96 8.48 -13.27
C HIS A 67 4.74 7.60 -12.98
N ASN A 68 4.65 6.98 -11.80
CA ASN A 68 3.53 6.11 -11.41
C ASN A 68 2.40 6.81 -10.61
N LEU A 69 2.63 8.04 -10.11
CA LEU A 69 1.55 8.84 -9.49
C LEU A 69 0.62 9.52 -10.51
N TYR A 70 1.05 9.69 -11.77
CA TYR A 70 0.26 10.36 -12.83
C TYR A 70 -0.60 9.41 -13.67
N LEU A 71 -0.68 8.13 -13.28
CA LEU A 71 -1.55 7.12 -13.88
C LEU A 71 -2.55 6.61 -12.83
N LEU A 72 -3.27 7.55 -12.23
CA LEU A 72 -4.61 7.27 -11.71
C LEU A 72 -5.61 7.78 -12.76
N PRO A 73 -6.67 7.03 -13.08
CA PRO A 73 -7.78 7.56 -13.87
C PRO A 73 -8.39 8.81 -13.23
#